data_AF-A0A7X6V9E6-F1
#
_entry.id   AF-A0A7X6V9E6-F1
#
_cell.length_a   1.000
_cell.length_b   1.000
_cell.length_c   1.000
_cell.angle_alpha   90.00
_cell.angle_beta   90.00
_cell.angle_gamma   90.00
#
_symmetry.space_group_name_H-M   'P 1'
#
loop_
_entity.id
_entity.type
_entity.pdbx_description
1 polymer ?
#
loop_
_entity_poly.entity_id
_entity_poly.type
_entity_poly.pdbx_seq_one_letter_code
_entity_poly.pdbx_strand_id
1 'polypeptide(L)'
;MKIKLLVFFTCLVPFSAMAVEYDTLTTLLANAAVAQSNAYIEVRTTIVDFGTNAIPSLAQAAVDQDLSWQQRLTARICYEHVERGDEIEALRRYDWRSYPPYSAPIPKIIFHTNEVGKIVSSEVHPSNAVFRSILGPQVDMEQYVVPECRKSGLWYYYIELTWKQTKENGLLEPCDMRFEQAWAWWCRKALEDQPEESFLTAAIIERLEGDPDLVNRECLEFYRAFVNKHNRDAIQVILQLYDAYFKQTVPQLEIFPGSLAMTSRSIFKTILSFADSSHIAMLEKFIDERPDLAELKPKLEEVRLRPPQPSKPEPPFRLGTTPVKTP
;
A
#
# COMPACT_ATOMS: atom_id res chain seq x y z
N MET A 1 30.82 -34.52 -49.50
CA MET A 1 29.81 -34.51 -48.40
C MET A 1 30.55 -34.23 -47.10
N LYS A 2 30.27 -33.11 -46.41
CA LYS A 2 30.55 -32.78 -44.98
C LYS A 2 30.76 -31.26 -44.78
N ILE A 3 29.69 -30.48 -45.02
CA ILE A 3 29.51 -29.13 -44.48
C ILE A 3 28.07 -29.11 -43.94
N LYS A 4 27.84 -29.74 -42.79
CA LYS A 4 26.52 -29.72 -42.11
C LYS A 4 26.60 -29.74 -40.57
N LEU A 5 27.78 -29.73 -39.96
CA LEU A 5 27.91 -29.89 -38.49
C LEU A 5 28.36 -28.64 -37.73
N LEU A 6 28.68 -27.52 -38.41
CA LEU A 6 29.24 -26.33 -37.74
C LEU A 6 28.22 -25.24 -37.41
N VAL A 7 26.97 -25.34 -37.89
CA VAL A 7 25.94 -24.30 -37.69
C VAL A 7 25.07 -24.58 -36.45
N PHE A 8 25.08 -25.79 -35.90
CA PHE A 8 24.27 -26.12 -34.72
C PHE A 8 24.88 -25.65 -33.39
N PHE A 9 26.20 -25.50 -33.29
CA PHE A 9 26.86 -25.12 -32.04
C PHE A 9 26.77 -23.63 -31.73
N THR A 10 26.76 -22.75 -32.75
CA THR A 10 26.64 -21.29 -32.55
C THR A 10 25.21 -20.82 -32.25
N CYS A 11 24.19 -21.59 -32.63
CA CYS A 11 22.81 -21.29 -32.25
C CYS A 11 22.46 -21.75 -30.82
N LEU A 12 23.22 -22.67 -30.22
CA LEU A 12 22.95 -23.17 -28.86
C LEU A 12 23.56 -22.30 -27.75
N VAL A 13 24.71 -21.66 -27.99
CA VAL A 13 25.36 -20.79 -26.99
C VAL A 13 24.48 -19.64 -26.47
N PRO A 14 23.73 -18.88 -27.32
CA PRO A 14 22.86 -17.84 -26.79
C PRO A 14 21.71 -18.41 -25.95
N PHE A 15 21.19 -19.60 -26.28
CA PHE A 15 20.14 -20.23 -25.46
C PHE A 15 20.66 -20.73 -24.11
N SER A 16 21.86 -21.30 -24.04
CA SER A 16 22.43 -21.74 -22.76
C SER A 16 22.78 -20.57 -21.85
N ALA A 17 23.33 -19.48 -22.41
CA ALA A 17 23.63 -18.27 -21.65
C ALA A 17 22.35 -17.60 -21.12
N MET A 18 21.33 -17.45 -21.98
CA MET A 18 20.03 -16.91 -21.56
C MET A 18 19.32 -17.81 -20.54
N ALA A 19 19.44 -19.13 -20.63
CA ALA A 19 18.85 -20.06 -19.66
C ALA A 19 19.52 -19.95 -18.27
N VAL A 20 20.85 -19.86 -18.23
CA VAL A 20 21.59 -19.66 -16.96
C VAL A 20 21.28 -18.29 -16.35
N GLU A 21 21.16 -17.24 -17.17
CA GLU A 21 20.74 -15.91 -16.70
C GLU A 21 19.30 -15.91 -16.18
N TYR A 22 18.39 -16.66 -16.81
CA TYR A 22 16.99 -16.78 -16.38
C TYR A 22 16.84 -17.55 -15.06
N ASP A 23 17.54 -18.68 -14.90
CA ASP A 23 17.53 -19.45 -13.64
C ASP A 23 18.11 -18.61 -12.48
N THR A 24 19.18 -17.86 -12.77
CA THR A 24 19.77 -16.92 -11.81
C THR A 24 18.78 -15.82 -11.42
N LEU A 25 18.13 -15.20 -12.40
CA LEU A 25 17.14 -14.16 -12.17
C LEU A 25 15.94 -14.68 -11.37
N THR A 26 15.43 -15.86 -11.70
CA THR A 26 14.29 -16.48 -11.00
C THR A 26 14.60 -16.70 -9.53
N THR A 27 15.84 -17.14 -9.23
CA THR A 27 16.32 -17.30 -7.85
C THR A 27 16.39 -15.94 -7.13
N LEU A 28 16.94 -14.91 -7.78
CA LEU A 28 17.01 -13.57 -7.19
C LEU A 28 15.61 -12.97 -6.95
N LEU A 29 14.67 -13.18 -7.87
CA LEU A 29 13.28 -12.76 -7.71
C LEU A 29 12.59 -13.47 -6.54
N ALA A 30 12.84 -14.77 -6.34
CA ALA A 30 12.33 -15.50 -5.18
C ALA A 30 12.90 -14.95 -3.86
N ASN A 31 14.20 -14.64 -3.83
CA ASN A 31 14.85 -14.05 -2.66
C ASN A 31 14.30 -12.66 -2.35
N ALA A 32 14.17 -11.80 -3.35
CA ALA A 32 13.61 -10.46 -3.19
C ALA A 32 12.13 -10.50 -2.82
N ALA A 33 11.35 -11.47 -3.30
CA ALA A 33 9.94 -11.64 -2.97
C ALA A 33 9.70 -11.81 -1.46
N VAL A 34 10.60 -12.48 -0.74
CA VAL A 34 10.48 -12.70 0.71
C VAL A 34 11.31 -11.73 1.57
N ALA A 35 12.34 -11.10 0.99
CA ALA A 35 13.18 -10.14 1.71
C ALA A 35 12.42 -8.84 2.06
N GLN A 36 12.95 -8.12 3.05
CA GLN A 36 12.41 -6.85 3.55
C GLN A 36 13.53 -5.85 3.82
N SER A 37 13.23 -4.55 3.79
CA SER A 37 14.15 -3.46 4.13
C SER A 37 15.50 -3.58 3.37
N ASN A 38 16.64 -3.42 4.04
CA ASN A 38 17.97 -3.44 3.40
C ASN A 38 18.28 -4.74 2.66
N ALA A 39 17.86 -5.90 3.20
CA ALA A 39 18.10 -7.19 2.54
C ALA A 39 17.38 -7.25 1.18
N TYR A 40 16.19 -6.66 1.10
CA TYR A 40 15.49 -6.53 -0.17
C TYR A 40 16.21 -5.56 -1.13
N ILE A 41 16.67 -4.41 -0.64
CA ILE A 41 17.40 -3.42 -1.45
C ILE A 41 18.66 -4.04 -2.07
N GLU A 42 19.42 -4.83 -1.31
CA GLU A 42 20.63 -5.51 -1.80
C GLU A 42 20.33 -6.45 -2.99
N VAL A 43 19.30 -7.29 -2.85
CA VAL A 43 18.89 -8.23 -3.91
C VAL A 43 18.30 -7.47 -5.09
N ARG A 44 17.43 -6.48 -4.87
CA ARG A 44 16.86 -5.66 -5.94
C ARG A 44 17.95 -4.91 -6.71
N THR A 45 18.93 -4.33 -6.03
CA THR A 45 20.08 -3.67 -6.66
C THR A 45 20.84 -4.65 -7.55
N THR A 46 21.09 -5.87 -7.07
CA THR A 46 21.75 -6.92 -7.87
C THR A 46 20.98 -7.23 -9.16
N ILE A 47 19.64 -7.30 -9.09
CA ILE A 47 18.79 -7.53 -10.28
C ILE A 47 18.85 -6.33 -11.23
N VAL A 48 18.75 -5.12 -10.70
CA VAL A 48 18.77 -3.86 -11.47
C VAL A 48 20.13 -3.62 -12.13
N ASP A 49 21.23 -4.06 -11.51
CA ASP A 49 22.60 -3.94 -12.04
C ASP A 49 22.84 -4.78 -13.30
N PHE A 50 21.98 -5.77 -13.59
CA PHE A 50 21.96 -6.42 -14.91
C PHE A 50 21.52 -5.47 -16.03
N GLY A 51 20.90 -4.34 -15.67
CA GLY A 51 20.51 -3.25 -16.56
C GLY A 51 19.54 -3.71 -17.65
N THR A 52 19.68 -3.11 -18.84
CA THR A 52 18.78 -3.33 -19.98
C THR A 52 18.75 -4.78 -20.46
N ASN A 53 19.76 -5.58 -20.14
CA ASN A 53 19.80 -7.00 -20.53
C ASN A 53 18.78 -7.84 -19.77
N ALA A 54 18.39 -7.44 -18.56
CA ALA A 54 17.39 -8.16 -17.76
C ALA A 54 15.94 -7.87 -18.19
N ILE A 55 15.69 -6.81 -18.96
CA ILE A 55 14.34 -6.35 -19.35
C ILE A 55 13.48 -7.46 -19.96
N PRO A 56 13.95 -8.26 -20.95
CA PRO A 56 13.11 -9.31 -21.54
C PRO A 56 12.72 -10.37 -20.52
N SER A 57 13.66 -10.78 -19.67
CA SER A 57 13.44 -11.80 -18.64
C SER A 57 12.54 -11.28 -17.51
N LEU A 58 12.69 -10.01 -17.12
CA LEU A 58 11.82 -9.34 -16.14
C LEU A 58 10.39 -9.18 -16.68
N ALA A 59 10.22 -8.80 -17.95
CA ALA A 59 8.89 -8.73 -18.57
C ALA A 59 8.21 -10.10 -18.62
N GLN A 60 8.96 -11.14 -18.97
CA GLN A 60 8.45 -12.51 -18.98
C GLN A 60 8.03 -12.95 -17.58
N ALA A 61 8.92 -12.78 -16.59
CA ALA A 61 8.64 -13.12 -15.20
C ALA A 61 7.45 -12.31 -14.63
N ALA A 62 7.25 -11.06 -15.05
CA ALA A 62 6.13 -10.21 -14.59
C ALA A 62 4.74 -10.72 -14.99
N VAL A 63 4.64 -11.60 -16.01
CA VAL A 63 3.37 -12.16 -16.51
C VAL A 63 3.26 -13.68 -16.35
N ASP A 64 4.35 -14.33 -15.90
CA ASP A 64 4.43 -15.77 -15.71
C ASP A 64 3.51 -16.26 -14.59
N GLN A 65 2.51 -17.06 -14.97
CA GLN A 65 1.51 -17.59 -14.03
C GLN A 65 2.05 -18.72 -13.15
N ASP A 66 3.19 -19.31 -13.51
CA ASP A 66 3.83 -20.35 -12.71
C ASP A 66 4.61 -19.77 -11.52
N LEU A 67 4.89 -18.45 -11.54
CA LEU A 67 5.51 -17.73 -10.42
C LEU A 67 4.48 -17.30 -9.37
N SER A 68 4.93 -17.00 -8.15
CA SER A 68 4.06 -16.35 -7.17
C SER A 68 3.75 -14.90 -7.58
N TRP A 69 2.65 -14.34 -7.06
CA TRP A 69 2.34 -12.92 -7.30
C TRP A 69 3.42 -12.00 -6.74
N GLN A 70 4.09 -12.39 -5.64
CA GLN A 70 5.21 -11.63 -5.08
C GLN A 70 6.42 -11.61 -6.03
N GLN A 71 6.75 -12.75 -6.65
CA GLN A 71 7.83 -12.83 -7.64
C GLN A 71 7.47 -12.00 -8.88
N ARG A 72 6.24 -12.11 -9.39
CA ARG A 72 5.77 -11.28 -10.51
C ARG A 72 5.84 -9.79 -10.19
N LEU A 73 5.35 -9.37 -9.02
CA LEU A 73 5.40 -7.98 -8.58
C LEU A 73 6.84 -7.48 -8.43
N THR A 74 7.72 -8.31 -7.86
CA THR A 74 9.16 -7.99 -7.77
C THR A 74 9.76 -7.79 -9.17
N ALA A 75 9.40 -8.64 -10.14
CA ALA A 75 9.87 -8.48 -11.51
C ALA A 75 9.37 -7.16 -12.13
N ARG A 76 8.11 -6.76 -11.88
CA ARG A 76 7.55 -5.46 -12.33
C ARG A 76 8.27 -4.27 -11.69
N ILE A 77 8.57 -4.34 -10.40
CA ILE A 77 9.33 -3.32 -9.67
C ILE A 77 10.74 -3.22 -10.27
N CYS A 78 11.48 -4.32 -10.35
CA CYS A 78 12.82 -4.33 -10.93
C CYS A 78 12.83 -3.83 -12.37
N TYR A 79 11.82 -4.19 -13.17
CA TYR A 79 11.67 -3.66 -14.53
C TYR A 79 11.52 -2.13 -14.51
N GLU A 80 10.64 -1.59 -13.67
CA GLU A 80 10.44 -0.14 -13.56
C GLU A 80 11.72 0.58 -13.10
N HIS A 81 12.49 0.00 -12.18
CA HIS A 81 13.78 0.55 -11.77
C HIS A 81 14.80 0.58 -12.91
N VAL A 82 14.85 -0.45 -13.76
CA VAL A 82 15.77 -0.48 -14.91
C VAL A 82 15.37 0.56 -15.96
N GLU A 83 14.09 0.64 -16.32
CA GLU A 83 13.63 1.49 -17.42
C GLU A 83 13.38 2.95 -17.00
N ARG A 84 13.04 3.18 -15.73
CA ARG A 84 12.57 4.49 -15.22
C ARG A 84 13.29 4.94 -13.95
N GLY A 85 14.45 4.36 -13.64
CA GLY A 85 15.26 4.71 -12.47
C GLY A 85 15.57 6.21 -12.38
N ASP A 86 15.83 6.88 -13.51
CA ASP A 86 16.06 8.33 -13.55
C ASP A 86 14.81 9.12 -13.16
N GLU A 87 13.61 8.68 -13.54
CA GLU A 87 12.34 9.31 -13.15
C GLU A 87 12.04 9.10 -11.66
N ILE A 88 12.33 7.90 -11.14
CA ILE A 88 12.23 7.59 -9.70
C ILE A 88 13.14 8.54 -8.92
N GLU A 89 14.39 8.68 -9.34
CA GLU A 89 15.35 9.53 -8.65
C GLU A 89 15.01 11.02 -8.79
N ALA A 90 14.48 11.44 -9.94
CA ALA A 90 13.98 12.80 -10.14
C ALA A 90 12.79 13.11 -9.21
N LEU A 91 11.84 12.19 -9.07
CA LEU A 91 10.72 12.34 -8.13
C LEU A 91 11.22 12.40 -6.68
N ARG A 92 12.19 11.56 -6.33
CA ARG A 92 12.79 11.52 -4.98
C ARG A 92 13.56 12.78 -4.63
N ARG A 93 14.19 13.41 -5.61
CA ARG A 93 14.96 14.65 -5.43
C ARG A 93 14.15 15.91 -5.71
N TYR A 94 12.86 15.77 -6.03
CA TYR A 94 12.01 16.92 -6.31
C TYR A 94 11.96 17.86 -5.11
N ASP A 95 12.12 19.17 -5.34
CA ASP A 95 12.09 20.16 -4.28
C ASP A 95 10.64 20.46 -3.87
N TRP A 96 10.08 19.59 -3.04
CA TRP A 96 8.75 19.74 -2.46
C TRP A 96 8.61 21.00 -1.58
N ARG A 97 9.73 21.64 -1.20
CA ARG A 97 9.74 22.85 -0.37
C ARG A 97 9.28 24.09 -1.14
N SER A 98 9.31 24.03 -2.47
CA SER A 98 8.84 25.09 -3.35
C SER A 98 7.33 25.35 -3.26
N TYR A 99 6.54 24.43 -2.71
CA TYR A 99 5.10 24.59 -2.60
C TYR A 99 4.69 25.49 -1.40
N PRO A 100 3.68 26.36 -1.58
CA PRO A 100 3.23 27.30 -0.53
C PRO A 100 2.91 26.68 0.84
N PRO A 101 2.25 25.51 0.96
CA PRO A 101 1.95 24.93 2.27
C PRO A 101 3.19 24.46 3.03
N TYR A 102 4.31 24.27 2.34
CA TYR A 102 5.59 23.96 2.97
C TYR A 102 6.20 25.20 3.66
N SER A 103 5.85 26.41 3.21
CA SER A 103 6.49 27.69 3.60
C SER A 103 5.55 28.72 4.26
N ALA A 104 4.23 28.49 4.31
CA ALA A 104 3.27 29.49 4.74
C ALA A 104 3.11 29.64 6.27
N PRO A 105 3.15 30.87 6.82
CA PRO A 105 2.58 31.18 8.14
C PRO A 105 1.05 31.27 8.04
N ILE A 106 0.33 30.50 8.87
CA ILE A 106 -1.14 30.43 8.87
C ILE A 106 -1.71 31.40 9.93
N PRO A 107 -2.73 32.23 9.62
CA PRO A 107 -3.37 33.10 10.61
C PRO A 107 -4.20 32.30 11.63
N LYS A 108 -4.12 32.69 12.91
CA LYS A 108 -4.82 32.03 14.03
C LYS A 108 -6.33 32.31 13.96
N ILE A 109 -7.15 31.28 13.77
CA ILE A 109 -8.61 31.32 13.97
C ILE A 109 -8.93 30.49 15.22
N ILE A 110 -9.34 31.15 16.31
CA ILE A 110 -9.79 30.46 17.54
C ILE A 110 -11.28 30.18 17.40
N PHE A 111 -11.66 28.90 17.34
CA PHE A 111 -13.06 28.49 17.37
C PHE A 111 -13.50 28.24 18.81
N HIS A 112 -14.43 29.02 19.32
CA HIS A 112 -15.09 28.73 20.58
C HIS A 112 -16.21 27.73 20.31
N THR A 113 -16.14 26.55 20.94
CA THR A 113 -17.20 25.53 20.87
C THR A 113 -17.96 25.46 22.18
N ASN A 114 -19.25 25.15 22.12
CA ASN A 114 -20.04 24.86 23.32
C ASN A 114 -19.81 23.40 23.79
N GLU A 115 -20.44 23.02 24.91
CA GLU A 115 -20.35 21.69 25.52
C GLU A 115 -20.80 20.53 24.60
N VAL A 116 -21.40 20.83 23.45
CA VAL A 116 -21.86 19.86 22.44
C VAL A 116 -20.96 19.88 21.18
N GLY A 117 -19.81 20.54 21.24
CA GLY A 117 -18.83 20.61 20.15
C GLY A 117 -19.24 21.50 18.97
N LYS A 118 -20.30 22.30 19.09
CA LYS A 118 -20.77 23.20 18.03
C LYS A 118 -20.03 24.54 18.11
N ILE A 119 -19.48 25.00 16.98
CA ILE A 119 -18.75 26.28 16.89
C ILE A 119 -19.74 27.44 17.11
N VAL A 120 -19.43 28.30 18.07
CA VAL A 120 -20.25 29.43 18.52
C VAL A 120 -19.64 30.78 18.11
N SER A 121 -18.32 30.86 17.98
CA SER A 121 -17.64 32.04 17.44
C SER A 121 -16.25 31.71 16.89
N SER A 122 -15.71 32.59 16.05
CA SER A 122 -14.33 32.52 15.55
C SER A 122 -13.62 33.87 15.72
N GLU A 123 -12.48 33.90 16.40
CA GLU A 123 -11.62 35.10 16.51
C GLU A 123 -10.34 34.95 15.69
N VAL A 124 -10.02 35.98 14.89
CA VAL A 124 -8.74 36.07 14.16
C VAL A 124 -7.76 36.86 15.01
N HIS A 125 -6.68 36.23 15.48
CA HIS A 125 -5.65 36.90 16.27
C HIS A 125 -4.37 37.12 15.46
N PRO A 126 -3.93 38.38 15.25
CA PRO A 126 -2.64 38.68 14.68
C PRO A 126 -1.57 38.55 15.77
N SER A 127 -0.95 37.39 15.90
CA SER A 127 0.21 37.24 16.78
C SER A 127 1.32 36.45 16.08
N ASN A 128 2.55 36.97 16.17
CA ASN A 128 3.82 36.46 15.64
C ASN A 128 4.26 35.09 16.22
N ALA A 129 3.32 34.22 16.58
CA ALA A 129 3.59 32.87 17.06
C ALA A 129 3.50 31.90 15.88
N VAL A 130 4.65 31.30 15.51
CA VAL A 130 4.74 30.25 14.50
C VAL A 130 4.03 29.00 15.03
N PHE A 131 2.80 28.74 14.59
CA PHE A 131 2.10 27.49 14.88
C PHE A 131 1.54 26.82 13.62
N ARG A 132 1.76 25.50 13.57
CA ARG A 132 1.59 24.57 12.44
C ARG A 132 0.11 24.20 12.26
N SER A 133 -0.25 23.78 11.04
CA SER A 133 -1.56 23.22 10.67
C SER A 133 -2.11 22.23 11.70
N ILE A 134 -3.42 22.32 11.99
CA ILE A 134 -4.15 21.42 12.90
C ILE A 134 -4.17 19.99 12.36
N LEU A 135 -4.15 19.83 11.02
CA LEU A 135 -4.13 18.53 10.33
C LEU A 135 -2.71 18.04 10.00
N GLY A 136 -1.72 18.93 10.15
CA GLY A 136 -0.31 18.65 9.88
C GLY A 136 0.07 18.81 8.40
N PRO A 137 1.39 18.95 8.11
CA PRO A 137 1.90 19.16 6.76
C PRO A 137 1.58 18.01 5.79
N GLN A 138 1.24 16.82 6.31
CA GLN A 138 0.80 15.67 5.54
C GLN A 138 -0.48 15.96 4.73
N VAL A 139 -1.46 16.63 5.33
CA VAL A 139 -2.76 16.90 4.68
C VAL A 139 -2.66 18.10 3.75
N ASP A 140 -1.91 19.13 4.15
CA ASP A 140 -1.83 20.37 3.36
C ASP A 140 -1.09 20.19 2.02
N MET A 141 -0.08 19.29 2.01
CA MET A 141 0.71 18.96 0.83
C MET A 141 0.05 17.91 -0.08
N GLU A 142 -0.96 17.19 0.39
CA GLU A 142 -1.63 16.11 -0.36
C GLU A 142 -2.10 16.59 -1.74
N GLN A 143 -2.75 17.75 -1.80
CA GLN A 143 -3.29 18.34 -3.03
C GLN A 143 -2.22 18.71 -4.08
N TYR A 144 -0.94 18.74 -3.69
CA TYR A 144 0.19 19.02 -4.59
C TYR A 144 0.98 17.75 -4.92
N VAL A 145 1.25 16.92 -3.91
CA VAL A 145 2.07 15.70 -4.08
C VAL A 145 1.30 14.62 -4.82
N VAL A 146 0.05 14.34 -4.44
CA VAL A 146 -0.72 13.22 -5.01
C VAL A 146 -0.94 13.40 -6.52
N PRO A 147 -1.32 14.58 -7.05
CA PRO A 147 -1.42 14.79 -8.49
C PRO A 147 -0.11 14.59 -9.25
N GLU A 148 1.02 15.07 -8.74
CA GLU A 148 2.33 14.88 -9.40
C GLU A 148 2.77 13.42 -9.37
N CYS A 149 2.56 12.71 -8.26
CA CYS A 149 2.75 11.26 -8.21
C CYS A 149 1.88 10.56 -9.27
N ARG A 150 0.59 10.89 -9.33
CA ARG A 150 -0.33 10.31 -10.33
C ARG A 150 0.12 10.57 -11.77
N LYS A 151 0.64 11.78 -12.03
CA LYS A 151 1.13 12.19 -13.34
C LYS A 151 2.42 11.44 -13.72
N SER A 152 3.34 11.23 -12.78
CA SER A 152 4.56 10.46 -13.02
C SER A 152 4.27 8.97 -13.21
N GLY A 153 3.22 8.43 -12.59
CA GLY A 153 2.78 7.05 -12.81
C GLY A 153 3.84 6.00 -12.50
N LEU A 154 4.63 6.22 -11.46
CA LEU A 154 5.66 5.29 -10.95
C LEU A 154 5.02 4.27 -9.99
N TRP A 155 4.04 3.52 -10.50
CA TRP A 155 3.11 2.75 -9.68
C TRP A 155 3.80 1.62 -8.90
N TYR A 156 4.78 0.94 -9.50
CA TYR A 156 5.45 -0.19 -8.86
C TYR A 156 6.42 0.29 -7.78
N TYR A 157 7.11 1.41 -8.01
CA TYR A 157 7.88 2.11 -6.97
C TYR A 157 7.01 2.50 -5.77
N TYR A 158 5.78 3.00 -5.99
CA TYR A 158 4.87 3.34 -4.88
C TYR A 158 4.45 2.13 -4.05
N ILE A 159 4.24 0.98 -4.72
CA ILE A 159 3.94 -0.28 -4.04
C ILE A 159 5.15 -0.76 -3.25
N GLU A 160 6.35 -0.70 -3.84
CA GLU A 160 7.61 -1.11 -3.21
C GLU A 160 7.85 -0.39 -1.88
N LEU A 161 7.64 0.93 -1.84
CA LEU A 161 7.80 1.72 -0.60
C LEU A 161 6.94 1.18 0.55
N THR A 162 5.70 0.79 0.25
CA THR A 162 4.75 0.28 1.26
C THR A 162 5.06 -1.17 1.62
N TRP A 163 5.34 -2.00 0.63
CA TRP A 163 5.51 -3.44 0.78
C TRP A 163 6.84 -3.80 1.41
N LYS A 164 7.94 -3.18 0.96
CA LYS A 164 9.31 -3.56 1.30
C LYS A 164 9.99 -2.66 2.32
N GLN A 165 9.34 -1.56 2.70
CA GLN A 165 9.83 -0.60 3.70
C GLN A 165 11.26 -0.10 3.38
N THR A 166 11.56 0.19 2.12
CA THR A 166 12.93 0.54 1.69
C THR A 166 13.44 1.85 2.28
N LYS A 167 12.52 2.70 2.80
CA LYS A 167 12.83 4.06 3.29
C LYS A 167 13.52 4.93 2.24
N GLU A 168 13.39 4.60 0.96
CA GLU A 168 13.84 5.44 -0.16
C GLU A 168 12.86 6.60 -0.37
N ASN A 169 12.73 7.42 0.66
CA ASN A 169 11.77 8.52 0.73
C ASN A 169 12.25 9.70 -0.13
N GLY A 170 11.30 10.49 -0.65
CA GLY A 170 11.56 11.58 -1.60
C GLY A 170 12.08 12.87 -0.97
N LEU A 171 13.11 12.80 -0.13
CA LEU A 171 13.72 13.98 0.50
C LEU A 171 15.23 14.03 0.29
N LEU A 172 15.71 15.21 -0.10
CA LEU A 172 17.12 15.57 -0.20
C LEU A 172 17.82 15.69 1.18
N GLU A 173 17.07 15.79 2.30
CA GLU A 173 17.64 15.89 3.65
C GLU A 173 16.82 15.16 4.73
N PRO A 174 17.47 14.52 5.73
CA PRO A 174 16.82 13.74 6.80
C PRO A 174 15.95 14.51 7.82
N CYS A 175 15.61 15.77 7.58
CA CYS A 175 15.22 16.69 8.66
C CYS A 175 13.71 16.99 8.77
N ASP A 176 12.84 16.47 7.88
CA ASP A 176 11.38 16.56 8.08
C ASP A 176 10.75 15.17 8.23
N MET A 177 10.89 14.61 9.44
CA MET A 177 10.31 13.31 9.82
C MET A 177 8.82 13.19 9.47
N ARG A 178 8.08 14.31 9.39
CA ARG A 178 6.64 14.30 9.07
C ARG A 178 6.38 14.11 7.57
N PHE A 179 7.27 14.63 6.72
CA PHE A 179 7.18 14.43 5.28
C PHE A 179 7.59 13.00 4.92
N GLU A 180 8.61 12.46 5.60
CA GLU A 180 9.00 11.05 5.48
C GLU A 180 7.85 10.09 5.83
N GLN A 181 7.13 10.34 6.93
CA GLN A 181 5.96 9.54 7.31
C GLN A 181 4.78 9.69 6.33
N ALA A 182 4.64 10.87 5.72
CA ALA A 182 3.57 11.17 4.77
C ALA A 182 3.83 10.63 3.35
N TRP A 183 5.09 10.40 2.97
CA TRP A 183 5.47 10.02 1.61
C TRP A 183 4.79 8.73 1.15
N ALA A 184 4.96 7.66 1.92
CA ALA A 184 4.31 6.38 1.62
C ALA A 184 2.78 6.52 1.58
N TRP A 185 2.20 7.40 2.41
CA TRP A 185 0.77 7.67 2.39
C TRP A 185 0.31 8.38 1.10
N TRP A 186 1.02 9.42 0.63
CA TRP A 186 0.71 10.07 -0.64
C TRP A 186 0.88 9.13 -1.84
N CYS A 187 1.91 8.28 -1.84
CA CYS A 187 2.09 7.24 -2.85
C CYS A 187 0.91 6.25 -2.88
N ARG A 188 0.41 5.82 -1.70
CA ARG A 188 -0.80 5.01 -1.59
C ARG A 188 -2.04 5.74 -2.14
N LYS A 189 -2.20 7.03 -1.81
CA LYS A 189 -3.27 7.88 -2.37
C LYS A 189 -3.19 8.04 -3.88
N ALA A 190 -1.98 8.14 -4.43
CA ALA A 190 -1.77 8.23 -5.87
C ALA A 190 -2.22 6.95 -6.59
N LEU A 191 -2.08 5.78 -5.96
CA LEU A 191 -2.55 4.48 -6.47
C LEU A 191 -4.06 4.28 -6.37
N GLU A 192 -4.81 5.10 -5.62
CA GLU A 192 -6.27 4.96 -5.55
C GLU A 192 -6.89 5.03 -6.95
N ASP A 193 -7.79 4.09 -7.24
CA ASP A 193 -8.48 3.92 -8.52
C ASP A 193 -7.58 3.49 -9.70
N GLN A 194 -6.30 3.20 -9.44
CA GLN A 194 -5.42 2.58 -10.43
C GLN A 194 -5.54 1.05 -10.40
N PRO A 195 -5.42 0.36 -11.54
CA PRO A 195 -5.33 -1.10 -11.60
C PRO A 195 -4.33 -1.72 -10.62
N GLU A 196 -3.16 -1.10 -10.42
CA GLU A 196 -2.09 -1.59 -9.54
C GLU A 196 -2.44 -1.51 -8.04
N GLU A 197 -3.54 -0.84 -7.67
CA GLU A 197 -4.03 -0.78 -6.29
C GLU A 197 -4.29 -2.18 -5.70
N SER A 198 -4.60 -3.17 -6.53
CA SER A 198 -4.79 -4.56 -6.06
C SER A 198 -3.49 -5.15 -5.50
N PHE A 199 -2.33 -4.84 -6.08
CA PHE A 199 -1.04 -5.27 -5.55
C PHE A 199 -0.69 -4.56 -4.26
N LEU A 200 -0.96 -3.25 -4.18
CA LEU A 200 -0.80 -2.50 -2.95
C LEU A 200 -1.65 -3.12 -1.84
N THR A 201 -2.90 -3.46 -2.14
CA THR A 201 -3.81 -4.12 -1.21
C THR A 201 -3.23 -5.46 -0.74
N ALA A 202 -2.83 -6.33 -1.67
CA ALA A 202 -2.24 -7.63 -1.34
C ALA A 202 -0.98 -7.49 -0.46
N ALA A 203 -0.11 -6.54 -0.79
CA ALA A 203 1.09 -6.23 0.00
C ALA A 203 0.76 -5.73 1.42
N ILE A 204 -0.27 -4.88 1.58
CA ILE A 204 -0.70 -4.42 2.90
C ILE A 204 -1.31 -5.57 3.71
N ILE A 205 -2.13 -6.43 3.09
CA ILE A 205 -2.72 -7.62 3.73
C ILE A 205 -1.60 -8.51 4.25
N GLU A 206 -0.66 -8.93 3.39
CA GLU A 206 0.47 -9.79 3.75
C GLU A 206 1.27 -9.21 4.92
N ARG A 207 1.50 -7.89 4.91
CA ARG A 207 2.25 -7.21 5.96
C ARG A 207 1.49 -7.15 7.27
N LEU A 208 0.18 -6.87 7.25
CA LEU A 208 -0.64 -6.85 8.46
C LEU A 208 -0.77 -8.24 9.09
N GLU A 209 -0.79 -9.30 8.28
CA GLU A 209 -0.78 -10.67 8.80
C GLU A 209 0.55 -11.04 9.49
N GLY A 210 1.67 -10.45 9.04
CA GLY A 210 3.01 -10.71 9.57
C GLY A 210 3.49 -9.76 10.67
N ASP A 211 2.85 -8.60 10.87
CA ASP A 211 3.32 -7.52 11.77
C ASP A 211 2.20 -7.06 12.74
N PRO A 212 2.09 -7.70 13.91
CA PRO A 212 1.11 -7.33 14.94
C PRO A 212 1.29 -5.90 15.48
N ASP A 213 2.51 -5.35 15.45
CA ASP A 213 2.78 -4.00 15.91
C ASP A 213 2.22 -2.96 14.92
N LEU A 214 2.32 -3.24 13.62
CA LEU A 214 1.66 -2.45 12.59
C LEU A 214 0.14 -2.48 12.73
N VAL A 215 -0.44 -3.67 12.97
CA VAL A 215 -1.89 -3.81 13.22
C VAL A 215 -2.31 -2.90 14.36
N ASN A 216 -1.55 -2.84 15.45
CA ASN A 216 -1.85 -1.93 16.55
C ASN A 216 -1.67 -0.46 16.15
N ARG A 217 -0.54 -0.07 15.57
CA ARG A 217 -0.23 1.34 15.31
C ARG A 217 -1.17 1.99 14.30
N GLU A 218 -1.57 1.27 13.25
CA GLU A 218 -2.30 1.83 12.10
C GLU A 218 -3.71 1.21 11.92
N CYS A 219 -4.25 0.59 12.99
CA CYS A 219 -5.54 -0.13 12.95
C CYS A 219 -6.67 0.66 12.29
N LEU A 220 -6.88 1.91 12.72
CA LEU A 220 -8.02 2.72 12.27
C LEU A 220 -7.93 3.11 10.80
N GLU A 221 -6.73 3.42 10.30
CA GLU A 221 -6.51 3.85 8.93
C GLU A 221 -6.79 2.70 7.96
N PHE A 222 -6.12 1.56 8.16
CA PHE A 222 -6.31 0.38 7.30
C PHE A 222 -7.72 -0.20 7.43
N TYR A 223 -8.29 -0.20 8.63
CA TYR A 223 -9.67 -0.65 8.84
C TYR A 223 -10.63 0.17 7.98
N ARG A 224 -10.57 1.51 8.06
CA ARG A 224 -11.42 2.40 7.25
C ARG A 224 -11.17 2.20 5.76
N ALA A 225 -9.91 2.08 5.34
CA ALA A 225 -9.57 1.89 3.94
C ALA A 225 -10.19 0.60 3.36
N PHE A 226 -10.05 -0.54 4.04
CA PHE A 226 -10.57 -1.81 3.57
C PHE A 226 -12.09 -1.89 3.62
N VAL A 227 -12.70 -1.38 4.69
CA VAL A 227 -14.16 -1.42 4.87
C VAL A 227 -14.86 -0.49 3.89
N ASN A 228 -14.37 0.74 3.68
CA ASN A 228 -14.98 1.67 2.72
C ASN A 228 -14.92 1.14 1.27
N LYS A 229 -13.91 0.33 0.94
CA LYS A 229 -13.78 -0.30 -0.38
C LYS A 229 -14.44 -1.69 -0.47
N HIS A 230 -15.10 -2.14 0.59
CA HIS A 230 -15.71 -3.48 0.68
C HIS A 230 -14.74 -4.60 0.25
N ASN A 231 -13.48 -4.51 0.71
CA ASN A 231 -12.44 -5.41 0.27
C ASN A 231 -12.58 -6.79 0.94
N ARG A 232 -13.05 -7.78 0.16
CA ARG A 232 -13.35 -9.13 0.65
C ARG A 232 -12.09 -9.93 0.95
N ASP A 233 -11.07 -9.78 0.12
CA ASP A 233 -9.78 -10.47 0.29
C ASP A 233 -9.10 -10.07 1.61
N ALA A 234 -9.46 -8.90 2.17
CA ALA A 234 -8.95 -8.41 3.44
C ALA A 234 -9.78 -8.85 4.67
N ILE A 235 -10.87 -9.62 4.55
CA ILE A 235 -11.79 -9.90 5.68
C ILE A 235 -11.06 -10.44 6.91
N GLN A 236 -10.11 -11.36 6.75
CA GLN A 236 -9.31 -11.88 7.85
C GLN A 236 -8.57 -10.76 8.60
N VAL A 237 -7.87 -9.90 7.86
CA VAL A 237 -7.13 -8.77 8.42
C VAL A 237 -8.07 -7.72 9.00
N ILE A 238 -9.23 -7.47 8.38
CA ILE A 238 -10.24 -6.55 8.92
C ILE A 238 -10.70 -7.01 10.32
N LEU A 239 -10.85 -8.31 10.56
CA LEU A 239 -11.18 -8.84 11.89
C LEU A 239 -10.05 -8.63 12.90
N GLN A 240 -8.79 -8.77 12.49
CA GLN A 240 -7.63 -8.48 13.36
C GLN A 240 -7.56 -6.98 13.71
N LEU A 241 -7.73 -6.11 12.71
CA LEU A 241 -7.75 -4.65 12.87
C LEU A 241 -8.92 -4.21 13.75
N TYR A 242 -10.08 -4.87 13.61
CA TYR A 242 -11.23 -4.66 14.46
C TYR A 242 -10.86 -4.89 15.92
N ASP A 243 -10.29 -6.05 16.26
CA ASP A 243 -9.92 -6.35 17.64
C ASP A 243 -8.89 -5.38 18.21
N ALA A 244 -7.89 -5.01 17.41
CA ALA A 244 -6.89 -4.02 17.81
C ALA A 244 -7.51 -2.65 18.10
N TYR A 245 -8.40 -2.17 17.22
CA TYR A 245 -9.10 -0.90 17.39
C TYR A 245 -9.92 -0.87 18.68
N PHE A 246 -10.68 -1.94 18.96
CA PHE A 246 -11.49 -2.00 20.17
C PHE A 246 -10.63 -2.12 21.43
N LYS A 247 -9.54 -2.91 21.42
CA LYS A 247 -8.61 -2.94 22.56
C LYS A 247 -8.03 -1.56 22.91
N GLN A 248 -7.80 -0.71 21.91
CA GLN A 248 -7.30 0.65 22.14
C GLN A 248 -8.36 1.65 22.60
N THR A 249 -9.61 1.46 22.18
CA THR A 249 -10.73 2.39 22.47
C THR A 249 -11.54 2.02 23.71
N VAL A 250 -11.50 0.76 24.17
CA VAL A 250 -12.16 0.27 25.39
C VAL A 250 -11.86 1.14 26.62
N PRO A 251 -10.61 1.53 26.93
CA PRO A 251 -10.32 2.38 28.10
C PRO A 251 -11.00 3.77 28.06
N GLN A 252 -11.36 4.26 26.87
CA GLN A 252 -11.98 5.58 26.68
C GLN A 252 -13.51 5.50 26.64
N LEU A 253 -14.07 4.37 26.22
CA LEU A 253 -15.51 4.18 26.01
C LEU A 253 -16.23 3.59 27.23
N GLU A 254 -15.52 3.03 28.21
CA GLU A 254 -16.09 2.62 29.51
C GLU A 254 -16.66 3.79 30.33
N ILE A 255 -16.37 5.03 29.95
CA ILE A 255 -16.96 6.25 30.53
C ILE A 255 -18.48 6.34 30.22
N PHE A 256 -18.97 5.65 29.18
CA PHE A 256 -20.37 5.65 28.75
C PHE A 256 -20.92 4.22 28.57
N PRO A 257 -21.68 3.68 29.54
CA PRO A 257 -22.18 2.31 29.47
C PRO A 257 -23.09 2.09 28.25
N GLY A 258 -22.80 1.05 27.46
CA GLY A 258 -23.57 0.65 26.27
C GLY A 258 -23.12 1.26 24.94
N SER A 259 -22.32 2.33 24.94
CA SER A 259 -21.81 2.98 23.72
C SER A 259 -20.88 2.06 22.90
N LEU A 260 -20.03 1.31 23.61
CA LEU A 260 -19.10 0.34 23.02
C LEU A 260 -19.83 -0.77 22.24
N ALA A 261 -20.88 -1.36 22.83
CA ALA A 261 -21.63 -2.45 22.23
C ALA A 261 -22.46 -2.01 21.01
N MET A 262 -22.95 -0.78 20.98
CA MET A 262 -23.61 -0.22 19.79
C MET A 262 -22.63 0.03 18.65
N THR A 263 -21.48 0.64 18.97
CA THR A 263 -20.41 0.89 17.99
C THR A 263 -19.86 -0.42 17.43
N SER A 264 -19.59 -1.41 18.29
CA SER A 264 -19.19 -2.77 17.93
C SER A 264 -20.16 -3.40 16.93
N ARG A 265 -21.46 -3.45 17.28
CA ARG A 265 -22.48 -4.01 16.39
C ARG A 265 -22.60 -3.28 15.06
N SER A 266 -22.53 -1.94 15.04
CA SER A 266 -22.63 -1.16 13.81
C SER A 266 -21.46 -1.43 12.87
N ILE A 267 -20.25 -1.45 13.41
CA ILE A 267 -19.01 -1.68 12.66
C ILE A 267 -19.00 -3.10 12.09
N PHE A 268 -19.35 -4.10 12.89
CA PHE A 268 -19.35 -5.49 12.44
C PHE A 268 -20.45 -5.79 11.39
N LYS A 269 -21.62 -5.13 11.49
CA LYS A 269 -22.68 -5.21 10.45
C LYS A 269 -22.16 -4.79 9.08
N THR A 270 -21.27 -3.81 9.01
CA THR A 270 -20.66 -3.39 7.74
C THR A 270 -19.82 -4.51 7.14
N ILE A 271 -19.00 -5.20 7.95
CA ILE A 271 -18.21 -6.37 7.50
C ILE A 271 -19.13 -7.46 6.94
N LEU A 272 -20.21 -7.78 7.67
CA LEU A 272 -21.21 -8.75 7.23
C LEU A 272 -21.94 -8.34 5.96
N SER A 273 -21.97 -7.05 5.58
CA SER A 273 -22.70 -6.60 4.38
C SER A 273 -22.02 -6.95 3.07
N PHE A 274 -20.69 -7.11 3.06
CA PHE A 274 -19.92 -7.43 1.86
C PHE A 274 -19.21 -8.79 1.90
N ALA A 275 -19.21 -9.47 3.04
CA ALA A 275 -18.77 -10.86 3.14
C ALA A 275 -19.66 -11.82 2.32
N ASP A 276 -19.11 -12.99 1.98
CA ASP A 276 -19.80 -14.08 1.29
C ASP A 276 -19.51 -15.44 1.95
N SER A 277 -20.04 -16.52 1.37
CA SER A 277 -20.02 -17.84 1.97
C SER A 277 -18.62 -18.39 2.28
N SER A 278 -17.55 -17.94 1.60
CA SER A 278 -16.19 -18.41 1.90
C SER A 278 -15.68 -17.94 3.27
N HIS A 279 -16.26 -16.86 3.80
CA HIS A 279 -15.83 -16.20 5.03
C HIS A 279 -16.56 -16.71 6.29
N ILE A 280 -17.58 -17.56 6.12
CA ILE A 280 -18.51 -17.92 7.21
C ILE A 280 -17.85 -18.57 8.40
N ALA A 281 -17.00 -19.58 8.16
CA ALA A 281 -16.40 -20.32 9.26
C ALA A 281 -15.58 -19.38 10.17
N MET A 282 -14.91 -18.39 9.57
CA MET A 282 -14.15 -17.38 10.30
C MET A 282 -15.05 -16.40 11.03
N LEU A 283 -16.09 -15.87 10.37
CA LEU A 283 -17.03 -14.93 10.97
C LEU A 283 -17.85 -15.55 12.11
N GLU A 284 -18.26 -16.81 11.97
CA GLU A 284 -19.00 -17.55 13.00
C GLU A 284 -18.13 -17.77 14.23
N LYS A 285 -16.90 -18.25 14.04
CA LYS A 285 -15.92 -18.38 15.12
C LYS A 285 -15.71 -17.05 15.85
N PHE A 286 -15.53 -15.96 15.09
CA PHE A 286 -15.30 -14.63 15.65
C PHE A 286 -16.50 -14.10 16.45
N ILE A 287 -17.73 -14.34 16.00
CA ILE A 287 -18.94 -13.99 16.76
C ILE A 287 -19.05 -14.83 18.03
N ASP A 288 -18.75 -16.13 17.96
CA ASP A 288 -18.86 -17.03 19.11
C ASP A 288 -17.87 -16.68 20.24
N GLU A 289 -16.71 -16.12 19.89
CA GLU A 289 -15.72 -15.59 20.83
C GLU A 289 -16.12 -14.23 21.45
N ARG A 290 -17.20 -13.60 20.96
CA ARG A 290 -17.58 -12.20 21.26
C ARG A 290 -19.06 -12.07 21.66
N PRO A 291 -19.37 -12.10 22.96
CA PRO A 291 -20.75 -12.02 23.45
C PRO A 291 -21.53 -10.79 22.98
N ASP A 292 -20.85 -9.66 22.76
CA ASP A 292 -21.43 -8.41 22.27
C ASP A 292 -21.90 -8.48 20.81
N LEU A 293 -21.45 -9.48 20.05
CA LEU A 293 -21.83 -9.72 18.66
C LEU A 293 -22.86 -10.85 18.49
N ALA A 294 -23.24 -11.55 19.56
CA ALA A 294 -24.11 -12.73 19.50
C ALA A 294 -25.44 -12.48 18.75
N GLU A 295 -26.01 -11.28 18.88
CA GLU A 295 -27.23 -10.86 18.17
C GLU A 295 -27.10 -10.83 16.64
N LEU A 296 -25.86 -10.81 16.11
CA LEU A 296 -25.58 -10.80 14.68
C LEU A 296 -25.50 -12.20 14.08
N LYS A 297 -25.52 -13.26 14.90
CA LYS A 297 -25.46 -14.66 14.43
C LYS A 297 -26.53 -14.99 13.36
N PRO A 298 -27.80 -14.54 13.48
CA PRO A 298 -28.80 -14.77 12.43
C PRO A 298 -28.44 -14.14 11.07
N LYS A 299 -27.64 -13.06 11.04
CA LYS A 299 -27.22 -12.42 9.79
C LYS A 299 -26.19 -13.24 9.01
N LEU A 300 -25.55 -14.22 9.64
CA LEU A 300 -24.65 -15.14 8.92
C LEU A 300 -25.39 -16.00 7.89
N GLU A 301 -26.69 -16.24 8.07
CA GLU A 301 -27.48 -16.95 7.05
C GLU A 301 -27.56 -16.15 5.75
N GLU A 302 -27.67 -14.82 5.82
CA GLU A 302 -27.62 -13.97 4.62
C GLU A 302 -26.24 -14.06 3.94
N VAL A 303 -25.16 -14.16 4.72
CA VAL A 303 -23.81 -14.37 4.18
C VAL A 303 -23.69 -15.74 3.53
N ARG A 304 -24.37 -16.77 4.08
CA ARG A 304 -24.31 -18.16 3.59
C ARG A 304 -24.93 -18.35 2.23
N LEU A 305 -25.95 -17.55 1.96
CA LEU A 305 -26.64 -17.55 0.67
C LEU A 305 -25.89 -16.78 -0.42
N ARG A 306 -24.86 -15.99 -0.07
CA ARG A 306 -24.08 -15.24 -1.06
C ARG A 306 -22.99 -16.14 -1.65
N PRO A 307 -22.95 -16.32 -2.98
CA PRO A 307 -21.95 -17.15 -3.61
C PRO A 307 -20.55 -16.58 -3.39
N PRO A 308 -19.51 -17.43 -3.27
CA PRO A 308 -18.13 -16.97 -3.26
C PRO A 308 -17.87 -16.14 -4.50
N GLN A 309 -17.38 -14.91 -4.31
CA GLN A 309 -16.90 -14.15 -5.46
C GLN A 309 -15.45 -14.55 -5.76
N PRO A 310 -15.09 -14.70 -7.05
CA PRO A 310 -13.70 -14.89 -7.40
C PRO A 310 -12.89 -13.67 -6.98
N SER A 311 -11.64 -13.89 -6.58
CA SER A 311 -10.70 -12.80 -6.34
C SER A 311 -10.58 -11.92 -7.58
N LYS A 312 -10.30 -10.63 -7.37
CA LYS A 312 -10.07 -9.73 -8.49
C LYS A 312 -8.89 -10.25 -9.32
N PRO A 313 -9.02 -10.31 -10.66
CA PRO A 313 -7.91 -10.74 -11.50
C PRO A 313 -6.73 -9.78 -11.30
N GLU A 314 -5.53 -10.34 -11.40
CA GLU A 314 -4.31 -9.55 -11.35
C GLU A 314 -4.32 -8.53 -12.50
N PRO A 315 -4.01 -7.24 -12.23
CA PRO A 315 -4.02 -6.22 -13.25
C PRO A 315 -2.92 -6.48 -14.29
N PRO A 316 -3.15 -6.11 -15.55
CA PRO A 316 -2.14 -6.27 -16.60
C PRO A 316 -0.86 -5.53 -16.23
N PHE A 317 0.29 -6.06 -16.65
CA PHE A 317 1.55 -5.35 -16.51
C PHE A 317 1.53 -4.10 -17.40
N ARG A 318 1.69 -2.92 -16.79
CA ARG A 318 1.67 -1.62 -17.48
C ARG A 318 2.82 -0.76 -17.00
N LEU A 319 3.53 -0.16 -17.93
CA LEU A 319 4.50 0.88 -17.64
C LEU A 319 3.94 2.19 -18.18
N GLY A 320 3.99 3.24 -17.37
CA GLY A 320 3.43 4.55 -17.70
C GLY A 320 3.97 5.04 -19.04
N THR A 321 3.10 5.19 -20.03
CA THR A 321 3.45 5.67 -21.36
C THR A 321 3.42 7.20 -21.40
N THR A 322 4.29 7.89 -20.64
CA THR A 322 4.92 9.18 -21.04
C THR A 322 5.86 9.69 -19.93
N PRO A 323 7.13 10.04 -20.23
CA PRO A 323 8.01 10.71 -19.28
C PRO A 323 7.51 12.13 -19.01
N VAL A 324 7.35 12.48 -17.73
CA VAL A 324 7.18 13.89 -17.34
C VAL A 324 8.56 14.52 -17.34
N LYS A 325 8.79 15.49 -18.24
CA LYS A 325 9.82 16.50 -17.99
C LYS A 325 9.43 17.23 -16.72
N THR A 326 10.05 16.87 -15.60
CA THR A 326 10.03 17.68 -14.39
C THR A 326 10.62 19.04 -14.77
N PRO A 327 9.91 20.16 -14.52
CA PRO A 327 10.37 21.49 -14.89
C PRO A 327 11.67 21.90 -14.22
#